data_AF-C9DT00-F1
#
_entry.id   AF-C9DT00-F1
#
_cell.length_a   1.000
_cell.length_b   1.000
_cell.length_c   1.000
_cell.angle_alpha   90.00
_cell.angle_beta   90.00
_cell.angle_gamma   90.00
#
_symmetry.space_group_name_H-M   'P 1'
#
loop_
_entity.id
_entity.type
_entity.pdbx_description
1 polymer ?
#
loop_
_entity_poly.entity_id
_entity_poly.type
_entity_poly.pdbx_seq_one_letter_code
_entity_poly.pdbx_strand_id
1 'polypeptide(L)'
;LCPYNRVLLYRSLGQQLPQGVASDGDGVDTRDPNAVEMLAPVGGEFGFKGAALAGVVEIFSAVLTGMKLSFDLAPMGGPDFSTPRGLGAFVLALKPEAFLERDVFDEGMKRYLEVLRGSPAREDCKVMAPGDREWAVAAKREREGAPVDPV
;
A
#
# COMPACT_ATOMS: atom_id res chain seq x y z
N LEU A 1 -0.67 3.00 5.28
CA LEU A 1 -1.49 1.80 4.95
C LEU A 1 -0.83 0.60 5.61
N CYS A 2 -1.55 -0.16 6.44
CA CYS A 2 -1.01 -1.34 7.12
C CYS A 2 -1.48 -2.59 6.35
N PRO A 3 -0.59 -3.36 5.70
CA PRO A 3 -0.99 -4.60 5.01
C PRO A 3 -1.23 -5.73 6.02
N TYR A 4 -2.05 -6.72 5.65
CA TYR A 4 -2.46 -7.81 6.56
C TYR A 4 -1.29 -8.59 7.17
N ASN A 5 -0.18 -8.77 6.44
CA ASN A 5 1.02 -9.42 6.97
C ASN A 5 1.60 -8.74 8.23
N ARG A 6 1.34 -7.44 8.44
CA ARG A 6 1.75 -6.74 9.66
C ARG A 6 0.95 -7.23 10.86
N VAL A 7 -0.33 -7.53 10.72
CA VAL A 7 -1.12 -8.13 11.82
C VAL A 7 -0.52 -9.48 12.22
N LEU A 8 -0.18 -10.32 11.23
CA LEU A 8 0.45 -11.62 11.48
C LEU A 8 1.82 -11.48 12.16
N LEU A 9 2.65 -10.53 11.71
CA LEU A 9 3.94 -10.23 12.33
C LEU A 9 3.78 -9.80 13.78
N TYR A 10 2.90 -8.83 14.06
CA TYR A 10 2.69 -8.33 15.42
C TYR A 10 2.12 -9.40 16.34
N ARG A 11 1.25 -10.27 15.81
CA ARG A 11 0.78 -11.48 16.52
C ARG A 11 1.95 -12.40 16.87
N SER A 12 2.80 -12.71 15.90
CA SER A 12 3.97 -13.58 16.10
C SER A 12 4.97 -12.99 17.12
N LEU A 13 5.09 -11.66 17.17
CA LEU A 13 5.99 -10.98 18.11
C LEU A 13 5.35 -10.70 19.47
N GLY A 14 4.05 -10.97 19.65
CA GLY A 14 3.31 -10.61 20.86
C GLY A 14 3.25 -9.10 21.11
N GLN A 15 3.27 -8.28 20.06
CA GLN A 15 3.29 -6.83 20.15
C GLN A 15 1.94 -6.21 19.73
N GLN A 16 1.57 -5.11 20.36
CA GLN A 16 0.37 -4.35 19.99
C GLN A 16 0.55 -3.61 18.66
N LEU A 17 -0.48 -3.59 17.84
CA LEU A 17 -0.55 -2.82 16.61
C LEU A 17 -0.56 -1.31 16.90
N PRO A 18 -0.15 -0.47 15.92
CA PRO A 18 -0.42 0.96 15.97
C PRO A 18 -1.94 1.24 16.02
N GLN A 19 -2.34 2.37 16.60
CA GLN A 19 -3.75 2.77 16.65
C GLN A 19 -4.34 2.96 15.25
N GLY A 20 -5.60 2.55 15.05
CA GLY A 20 -6.38 2.87 13.85
C GLY A 20 -5.98 2.13 12.58
N VAL A 21 -5.32 0.97 12.72
CA VAL A 21 -4.90 0.14 11.57
C VAL A 21 -5.81 -1.06 11.32
N ALA A 22 -6.60 -1.47 12.31
CA ALA A 22 -7.43 -2.66 12.29
C ALA A 22 -8.55 -2.59 13.33
N SER A 23 -9.60 -3.36 13.12
CA SER A 23 -10.80 -3.39 13.94
C SER A 23 -11.21 -4.85 14.24
N ASP A 24 -11.95 -5.04 15.33
CA ASP A 24 -12.55 -6.32 15.72
C ASP A 24 -13.83 -6.63 14.93
N GLY A 25 -14.51 -7.73 15.28
CA GLY A 25 -15.75 -8.16 14.63
C GLY A 25 -16.94 -7.21 14.82
N ASP A 26 -16.91 -6.35 15.84
CA ASP A 26 -17.93 -5.32 16.08
C ASP A 26 -17.62 -4.01 15.31
N GLY A 27 -16.50 -3.97 14.57
CA GLY A 27 -16.04 -2.81 13.84
C GLY A 27 -15.39 -1.74 14.72
N VAL A 28 -15.02 -2.08 15.96
CA VAL A 28 -14.31 -1.17 16.88
C VAL A 28 -12.81 -1.36 16.70
N ASP A 29 -12.07 -0.24 16.59
CA ASP A 29 -10.62 -0.29 16.42
C ASP A 29 -9.93 -0.97 17.60
N THR A 30 -9.06 -1.94 17.29
CA THR A 30 -8.28 -2.68 18.28
C THR A 30 -6.79 -2.64 17.98
N ARG A 31 -6.00 -2.67 19.05
CA ARG A 31 -4.53 -2.78 18.98
C ARG A 31 -4.03 -4.18 19.30
N ASP A 32 -4.90 -5.08 19.76
CA ASP A 32 -4.54 -6.48 19.98
C ASP A 32 -4.59 -7.24 18.65
N PRO A 33 -3.45 -7.70 18.11
CA PRO A 33 -3.42 -8.43 16.84
C PRO A 33 -4.18 -9.77 16.88
N ASN A 34 -4.55 -10.29 18.06
CA ASN A 34 -5.37 -11.49 18.20
C ASN A 34 -6.87 -11.20 18.07
N ALA A 35 -7.31 -9.97 18.38
CA ALA A 35 -8.69 -9.54 18.27
C ALA A 35 -9.05 -8.96 16.88
N VAL A 36 -8.07 -8.79 15.99
CA VAL A 36 -8.28 -8.23 14.65
C VAL A 36 -9.07 -9.19 13.76
N GLU A 37 -10.19 -8.69 13.23
CA GLU A 37 -10.99 -9.37 12.20
C GLU A 37 -10.95 -8.65 10.85
N MET A 38 -10.71 -7.34 10.84
CA MET A 38 -10.62 -6.56 9.59
C MET A 38 -9.57 -5.44 9.67
N LEU A 39 -9.08 -4.99 8.51
CA LEU A 39 -8.17 -3.85 8.40
C LEU A 39 -8.96 -2.55 8.24
N ALA A 40 -8.47 -1.48 8.86
CA ALA A 40 -9.09 -0.16 8.74
C ALA A 40 -8.66 0.55 7.45
N PRO A 41 -9.57 1.25 6.75
CA PRO A 41 -9.19 2.11 5.62
C PRO A 41 -8.23 3.24 6.04
N VAL A 42 -7.35 3.66 5.13
CA VAL A 42 -6.42 4.77 5.41
C VAL A 42 -7.18 6.09 5.60
N GLY A 43 -6.82 6.82 6.66
CA GLY A 43 -7.40 8.13 6.97
C GLY A 43 -7.91 8.27 8.41
N GLY A 44 -8.01 7.16 9.17
CA GLY A 44 -8.51 7.19 10.55
C GLY A 44 -9.93 7.73 10.59
N GLU A 45 -10.15 8.86 11.29
CA GLU A 45 -11.42 9.60 11.28
C GLU A 45 -11.92 9.94 9.86
N PHE A 46 -11.00 10.22 8.93
CA PHE A 46 -11.32 10.45 7.52
C PHE A 46 -11.18 9.20 6.64
N GLY A 47 -11.30 8.01 7.25
CA GLY A 47 -11.12 6.70 6.61
C GLY A 47 -12.07 6.46 5.43
N PHE A 48 -13.21 7.14 5.39
CA PHE A 48 -14.12 7.13 4.25
C PHE A 48 -13.44 7.54 2.93
N LYS A 49 -12.39 8.37 2.97
CA LYS A 49 -11.58 8.70 1.78
C LYS A 49 -10.75 7.51 1.32
N GLY A 50 -10.13 6.78 2.25
CA GLY A 50 -9.39 5.55 1.96
C GLY A 50 -10.30 4.46 1.40
N ALA A 51 -11.50 4.31 1.96
CA ALA A 51 -12.52 3.39 1.44
C ALA A 51 -12.96 3.77 0.02
N ALA A 52 -13.18 5.07 -0.25
CA ALA A 52 -13.51 5.54 -1.59
C ALA A 52 -12.39 5.27 -2.61
N LEU A 53 -11.12 5.46 -2.23
CA LEU A 53 -9.97 5.11 -3.07
C LEU A 53 -9.91 3.60 -3.35
N ALA A 54 -10.18 2.76 -2.35
CA ALA A 54 -10.28 1.31 -2.56
C ALA A 54 -11.43 0.97 -3.53
N GLY A 55 -12.56 1.68 -3.46
CA GLY A 55 -13.67 1.54 -4.41
C GLY A 55 -13.29 1.89 -5.86
N VAL A 56 -12.47 2.91 -6.10
CA VAL A 56 -11.97 3.22 -7.45
C VAL A 56 -11.13 2.05 -7.99
N VAL A 57 -10.26 1.48 -7.17
CA VAL A 57 -9.45 0.32 -7.55
C VAL A 57 -10.32 -0.91 -7.82
N GLU A 58 -11.36 -1.15 -7.01
CA GLU A 58 -12.34 -2.22 -7.19
C GLU A 58 -13.07 -2.10 -8.54
N ILE A 59 -13.52 -0.89 -8.88
CA ILE A 59 -14.21 -0.62 -10.16
C ILE A 59 -13.28 -0.93 -11.33
N PHE A 60 -12.04 -0.43 -11.32
CA PHE A 60 -11.09 -0.70 -12.41
C PHE A 60 -10.66 -2.16 -12.48
N SER A 61 -10.48 -2.82 -11.34
CA SER A 61 -9.87 -4.16 -11.30
C SER A 61 -10.88 -5.29 -11.44
N ALA A 62 -12.14 -5.10 -11.04
CA ALA A 62 -13.18 -6.13 -11.07
C ALA A 62 -14.35 -5.76 -11.99
N VAL A 63 -15.03 -4.63 -11.73
CA VAL A 63 -16.23 -4.25 -12.50
C VAL A 63 -15.90 -4.04 -13.98
N LEU A 64 -14.85 -3.28 -14.29
CA LEU A 64 -14.45 -2.97 -15.66
C LEU A 64 -13.89 -4.19 -16.40
N THR A 65 -13.26 -5.12 -15.67
CA THR A 65 -12.64 -6.32 -16.26
C THR A 65 -13.62 -7.49 -16.38
N GLY A 66 -14.78 -7.42 -15.73
CA GLY A 66 -15.73 -8.54 -15.60
C GLY A 66 -15.30 -9.61 -14.60
N MET A 67 -14.27 -9.35 -13.80
CA MET A 67 -13.77 -10.27 -12.79
C MET A 67 -14.53 -10.12 -11.46
N LYS A 68 -14.29 -11.05 -10.54
CA LYS A 68 -15.00 -11.12 -9.25
C LYS A 68 -14.68 -9.91 -8.37
N LEU A 69 -15.70 -9.44 -7.64
CA LEU A 69 -15.52 -8.43 -6.60
C LEU A 69 -14.75 -9.00 -5.41
N SER A 70 -14.15 -8.13 -4.60
CA SER A 70 -13.29 -8.50 -3.47
C SER A 70 -13.93 -9.51 -2.51
N PHE A 71 -15.23 -9.39 -2.23
CA PHE A 71 -15.97 -10.30 -1.34
C PHE A 71 -16.45 -11.59 -2.00
N ASP A 72 -16.32 -11.72 -3.33
CA ASP A 72 -16.64 -12.94 -4.10
C ASP A 72 -15.38 -13.78 -4.43
N LEU A 73 -14.19 -13.27 -4.10
CA LEU A 73 -12.94 -13.95 -4.34
C LEU A 73 -12.74 -15.12 -3.37
N ALA A 74 -12.23 -16.23 -3.88
CA ALA A 74 -11.74 -17.31 -3.02
C ALA A 74 -10.58 -16.80 -2.13
N PRO A 75 -10.39 -17.35 -0.92
CA PRO A 75 -9.28 -16.99 -0.03
C PRO A 75 -7.91 -17.03 -0.70
N MET A 76 -6.95 -16.23 -0.22
CA MET A 76 -5.57 -16.26 -0.73
C MET A 76 -4.77 -17.45 -0.18
N GLY A 77 -5.11 -17.90 1.03
CA GLY A 77 -4.56 -19.13 1.62
C GLY A 77 -5.44 -20.35 1.34
N GLY A 78 -4.92 -21.53 1.68
CA GLY A 78 -5.57 -22.81 1.42
C GLY A 78 -6.86 -23.07 2.23
N PRO A 79 -7.42 -24.29 2.15
CA PRO A 79 -6.76 -25.51 1.66
C PRO A 79 -6.73 -25.68 0.13
N ASP A 80 -7.55 -24.95 -0.63
CA ASP A 80 -7.61 -25.08 -2.09
C ASP A 80 -6.54 -24.23 -2.78
N PHE A 81 -5.55 -24.91 -3.37
CA PHE A 81 -4.52 -24.31 -4.22
C PHE A 81 -4.64 -24.72 -5.70
N SER A 82 -5.74 -25.40 -6.05
CA SER A 82 -5.97 -25.96 -7.37
C SER A 82 -6.92 -25.12 -8.21
N THR A 83 -7.92 -24.49 -7.57
CA THR A 83 -8.92 -23.67 -8.27
C THR A 83 -8.37 -22.27 -8.58
N PRO A 84 -8.36 -21.83 -9.87
CA PRO A 84 -7.98 -20.46 -10.21
C PRO A 84 -8.94 -19.43 -9.58
N ARG A 85 -8.38 -18.42 -8.91
CA ARG A 85 -9.17 -17.41 -8.19
C ARG A 85 -9.96 -16.47 -9.12
N GLY A 86 -9.45 -16.25 -10.33
CA GLY A 86 -10.02 -15.28 -11.28
C GLY A 86 -9.87 -13.84 -10.79
N LEU A 87 -8.64 -13.43 -10.47
CA LEU A 87 -8.32 -12.05 -10.10
C LEU A 87 -8.31 -11.16 -11.34
N GLY A 88 -8.92 -9.98 -11.22
CA GLY A 88 -8.77 -8.93 -12.21
C GLY A 88 -7.74 -7.89 -11.79
N ALA A 89 -7.19 -7.20 -12.77
CA ALA A 89 -6.21 -6.14 -12.59
C ALA A 89 -6.36 -5.12 -13.73
N PHE A 90 -5.90 -3.89 -13.48
CA PHE A 90 -5.95 -2.80 -14.44
C PHE A 90 -4.58 -2.14 -14.56
N VAL A 91 -4.21 -1.77 -15.80
CA VAL A 91 -2.94 -1.10 -16.11
C VAL A 91 -3.23 0.11 -16.99
N LEU A 92 -2.58 1.23 -16.69
CA LEU A 92 -2.68 2.48 -17.43
C LEU A 92 -1.29 3.06 -17.69
N ALA A 93 -1.05 3.51 -18.92
CA ALA A 93 0.17 4.18 -19.33
C ALA A 93 -0.17 5.52 -19.99
N LEU A 94 0.58 6.56 -19.64
CA LEU A 94 0.46 7.90 -20.24
C LEU A 94 1.77 8.25 -20.94
N LYS A 95 1.66 8.87 -22.12
CA LYS A 95 2.80 9.39 -22.88
C LYS A 95 2.88 10.91 -22.69
N PRO A 96 3.80 11.44 -21.87
CA PRO A 96 3.85 12.89 -21.57
C PRO A 96 3.95 13.77 -22.81
N GLU A 97 4.69 13.33 -23.82
CA GLU A 97 4.92 14.05 -25.09
C GLU A 97 3.66 14.19 -25.95
N ALA A 98 2.57 13.48 -25.60
CA ALA A 98 1.27 13.69 -26.20
C ALA A 98 0.53 14.92 -25.62
N PHE A 99 1.04 15.51 -24.52
CA PHE A 99 0.40 16.62 -23.80
C PHE A 99 1.28 17.88 -23.74
N LEU A 100 2.59 17.72 -23.59
CA LEU A 100 3.56 18.82 -23.53
C LEU A 100 4.97 18.37 -23.93
N GLU A 101 5.86 19.33 -24.19
CA GLU A 101 7.28 19.06 -24.50
C GLU A 101 7.98 18.31 -23.36
N ARG A 102 8.87 17.38 -23.71
CA ARG A 102 9.54 16.52 -22.72
C ARG A 102 10.35 17.32 -21.71
N ASP A 103 11.09 18.32 -22.16
CA ASP A 103 11.95 19.13 -21.30
C ASP A 103 11.12 19.90 -20.27
N VAL A 104 9.97 20.45 -20.66
CA VAL A 104 9.03 21.12 -19.75
C VAL A 104 8.47 20.16 -18.69
N PHE A 105 8.14 18.92 -19.08
CA PHE A 105 7.69 17.88 -18.15
C PHE A 105 8.78 17.54 -17.12
N ASP A 106 10.00 17.31 -17.61
CA ASP A 106 11.14 16.91 -16.80
C ASP A 106 11.59 18.05 -15.85
N GLU A 107 11.57 19.30 -16.31
CA GLU A 107 11.80 20.49 -15.47
C GLU A 107 10.75 20.63 -14.37
N GLY A 108 9.47 20.45 -14.71
CA GLY A 108 8.38 20.47 -13.73
C GLY A 108 8.54 19.39 -12.66
N MET A 109 8.87 18.16 -13.07
CA MET A 109 9.11 17.05 -12.15
C MET A 109 10.33 17.27 -11.28
N LYS A 110 11.43 17.79 -11.85
CA LYS A 110 12.64 18.14 -11.10
C LYS A 110 12.34 19.16 -10.02
N ARG A 111 11.69 20.27 -10.38
CA ARG A 111 11.31 21.32 -9.41
C ARG A 111 10.39 20.79 -8.31
N TYR A 112 9.40 19.98 -8.68
CA TYR A 112 8.49 19.35 -7.71
C TYR A 112 9.26 18.52 -6.66
N LEU A 113 10.16 17.65 -7.11
CA LEU A 113 10.92 16.78 -6.22
C LEU A 113 11.94 17.56 -5.37
N GLU A 114 12.60 18.58 -5.93
CA GLU A 114 13.52 19.45 -5.21
C GLU A 114 12.81 20.19 -4.06
N VAL A 115 11.66 20.80 -4.34
CA VAL A 115 10.87 21.53 -3.32
C VAL A 115 10.31 20.57 -2.27
N LEU A 116 9.79 19.42 -2.68
CA LEU A 116 9.24 18.43 -1.74
C LEU A 116 10.34 17.92 -0.79
N ARG A 117 11.49 17.50 -1.32
CA ARG A 117 12.59 16.97 -0.51
C ARG A 117 13.27 18.04 0.35
N GLY A 118 13.22 19.31 -0.08
CA GLY A 118 13.70 20.46 0.68
C GLY A 118 12.69 21.05 1.66
N SER A 119 11.48 20.49 1.75
CA SER A 119 10.44 21.02 2.64
C SER A 119 10.81 20.83 4.12
N PRO A 120 10.45 21.79 5.00
CA PRO A 120 10.74 21.69 6.43
C PRO A 120 10.20 20.39 7.04
N ALA A 121 11.06 19.68 7.76
CA ALA A 121 10.68 18.51 8.53
C ALA A 121 10.53 18.89 10.01
N ARG A 122 9.78 18.07 10.76
CA ARG A 122 9.88 18.09 12.22
C ARG A 122 11.29 17.70 12.66
N GLU A 123 11.66 18.07 13.88
CA GLU A 123 12.91 17.62 14.51
C GLU A 123 13.06 16.09 14.40
N ASP A 124 14.28 15.65 14.09
CA ASP A 124 14.67 14.24 13.83
C ASP A 124 13.86 13.51 12.73
N CYS A 125 13.11 14.24 11.91
CA CYS A 125 12.36 13.68 10.79
C CYS A 125 12.96 14.11 9.45
N LYS A 126 12.64 13.37 8.38
CA LYS A 126 13.03 13.70 7.01
C LYS A 126 11.82 13.59 6.08
N VAL A 127 11.59 14.63 5.27
CA VAL A 127 10.60 14.59 4.19
C VAL A 127 11.17 13.81 3.00
N MET A 128 10.33 12.99 2.38
CA MET A 128 10.73 12.07 1.30
C MET A 128 9.64 12.01 0.23
N ALA A 129 10.02 11.89 -1.04
CA ALA A 129 9.08 11.60 -2.12
C ALA A 129 8.68 10.11 -2.12
N PRO A 130 7.51 9.75 -2.67
CA PRO A 130 7.18 8.34 -2.92
C PRO A 130 8.28 7.65 -3.73
N GLY A 131 8.82 6.55 -3.20
CA GLY A 131 9.93 5.79 -3.79
C GLY A 131 11.30 6.09 -3.20
N ASP A 132 11.54 7.23 -2.55
CA ASP A 132 12.87 7.59 -2.02
C ASP A 132 13.41 6.56 -1.00
N ARG A 133 12.52 6.01 -0.16
CA ARG A 133 12.90 4.98 0.82
C ARG A 133 13.28 3.69 0.11
N GLU A 134 12.50 3.33 -0.91
CA GLU A 134 12.70 2.13 -1.72
C GLU A 134 14.00 2.21 -2.53
N TRP A 135 14.32 3.36 -3.15
CA TRP A 135 15.58 3.57 -3.87
C TRP A 135 16.81 3.49 -2.96
N ALA A 136 16.72 4.01 -1.74
CA ALA A 136 17.79 3.90 -0.76
C ALA A 136 18.05 2.43 -0.36
N VAL A 137 16.99 1.65 -0.13
CA VAL A 137 17.11 0.21 0.16
C VAL A 137 17.61 -0.56 -1.06
N ALA A 138 17.17 -0.22 -2.27
CA ALA A 138 17.64 -0.84 -3.51
C ALA A 138 19.15 -0.63 -3.68
N ALA A 139 19.63 0.61 -3.61
CA ALA A 139 21.06 0.92 -3.72
C ALA A 139 21.90 0.23 -2.62
N LYS A 140 21.36 0.11 -1.41
CA LYS A 140 22.00 -0.67 -0.34
C LYS A 140 22.12 -2.15 -0.71
N ARG A 141 21.02 -2.76 -1.15
CA ARG A 141 20.97 -4.19 -1.49
C ARG A 141 21.71 -4.55 -2.77
N GLU A 142 21.90 -3.60 -3.69
CA GLU A 142 22.80 -3.79 -4.85
C GLU A 142 24.25 -4.01 -4.42
N ARG A 143 24.69 -3.37 -3.32
CA ARG A 143 26.05 -3.50 -2.80
C ARG A 143 26.20 -4.60 -1.77
N GLU A 144 25.22 -4.76 -0.90
CA GLU A 144 25.30 -5.63 0.29
C GLU A 144 24.54 -6.94 0.14
N GLY A 145 23.73 -7.09 -0.91
CA GLY A 145 22.78 -8.20 -1.07
C GLY A 145 21.48 -7.99 -0.28
N ALA A 146 20.47 -8.80 -0.60
CA ALA A 146 19.21 -8.82 0.14
C ALA A 146 19.33 -9.76 1.36
N PRO A 147 18.94 -9.32 2.56
CA PRO A 147 18.95 -10.20 3.74
C PRO A 147 17.87 -11.27 3.60
N VAL A 148 18.20 -12.49 4.01
CA VAL A 148 17.30 -13.64 4.13
C VAL A 148 17.43 -14.15 5.57
N ASP A 149 16.30 -14.30 6.25
CA ASP A 149 16.26 -14.80 7.62
C ASP A 149 16.62 -16.30 7.68
N PRO A 150 17.15 -16.79 8.83
CA PRO A 150 17.32 -18.21 9.04
C PRO A 150 15.96 -18.91 9.09
N VAL A 151 15.89 -20.12 8.52
CA VAL A 151 14.72 -21.01 8.57
C VAL A 151 14.47 -21.52 9.98
#